data_AF-A0A2G9TE88-F1
#
_entry.id   AF-A0A2G9TE88-F1
#
_cell.length_a   1.000
_cell.length_b   1.000
_cell.length_c   1.000
_cell.angle_alpha   90.00
_cell.angle_beta   90.00
_cell.angle_gamma   90.00
#
_symmetry.space_group_name_H-M   'P 1'
#
loop_
_entity.id
_entity.type
_entity.pdbx_description
1 polymer ?
#
loop_
_entity_poly.entity_id
_entity_poly.type
_entity_poly.pdbx_seq_one_letter_code
_entity_poly.pdbx_strand_id
1 'polypeptide(L)'
;ACALRADLAQLSNGDQTEIGEKGINLSGGQKARVALARAVYQDRDVYLLDDPLSAVDAHVAKHIFTHVIGPKGLLANKTRYT
;
A
#
# COMPACT_ATOMS: atom_id res chain seq x y z
N ALA A 1 -2.39 -2.06 -7.88
CA ALA A 1 -3.31 -1.24 -7.08
C ALA A 1 -2.56 -0.38 -6.04
N CYS A 2 -1.65 -0.94 -5.21
CA CYS A 2 -0.93 -0.17 -4.18
C CYS A 2 0.38 0.50 -4.64
N ALA A 3 0.59 0.72 -5.95
CA ALA A 3 1.79 1.35 -6.51
C ALA A 3 3.16 0.73 -6.11
N LEU A 4 3.23 -0.56 -5.75
CA LEU A 4 4.47 -1.22 -5.28
C LEU A 4 5.41 -1.74 -6.38
N ARG A 5 4.97 -1.77 -7.65
CA ARG A 5 5.77 -2.37 -8.74
C ARG A 5 7.11 -1.68 -8.94
N ALA A 6 7.14 -0.35 -8.85
CA ALA A 6 8.37 0.42 -9.00
C ALA A 6 9.34 0.15 -7.84
N ASP A 7 8.84 0.00 -6.60
CA ASP A 7 9.69 -0.30 -5.45
C ASP A 7 10.30 -1.70 -5.55
N LEU A 8 9.48 -2.69 -5.93
CA LEU A 8 9.97 -4.07 -6.10
C LEU A 8 11.05 -4.14 -7.19
N ALA A 9 10.90 -3.40 -8.29
CA ALA A 9 11.91 -3.36 -9.36
C ALA A 9 13.24 -2.73 -8.94
N GLN A 10 13.26 -1.94 -7.86
CA GLN A 10 14.48 -1.32 -7.32
C GLN A 10 15.22 -2.25 -6.34
N LEU A 11 14.57 -3.30 -5.85
CA LEU A 11 15.18 -4.24 -4.91
C LEU A 11 16.00 -5.30 -5.66
N SER A 12 17.18 -5.63 -5.13
CA SER A 12 18.16 -6.54 -5.75
C SER A 12 17.59 -7.91 -6.10
N ASN A 13 16.70 -8.44 -5.26
CA ASN A 13 16.03 -9.73 -5.46
C ASN A 13 14.52 -9.57 -5.70
N GLY A 14 14.07 -8.38 -6.12
CA GLY A 14 12.65 -8.12 -6.33
C GLY A 14 11.81 -8.34 -5.06
N ASP A 15 10.73 -9.08 -5.21
CA ASP A 15 9.80 -9.48 -4.13
C ASP A 15 10.40 -10.48 -3.13
N GLN A 16 11.49 -11.17 -3.49
CA GLN A 16 12.20 -12.10 -2.62
C GLN A 16 13.29 -11.41 -1.77
N THR A 17 13.35 -10.08 -1.79
CA THR A 17 14.33 -9.32 -1.01
C THR A 17 13.97 -9.33 0.47
N GLU A 18 14.93 -9.68 1.32
CA GLU A 18 14.76 -9.65 2.78
C GLU A 18 14.66 -8.21 3.30
N ILE A 19 13.63 -7.94 4.11
CA ILE A 19 13.34 -6.64 4.71
C ILE A 19 13.43 -6.77 6.23
N GLY A 20 14.14 -5.87 6.91
CA GLY A 20 14.27 -5.88 8.37
C GLY A 20 15.64 -5.42 8.86
N GLU A 21 15.94 -5.60 10.14
CA GLU A 21 17.21 -5.16 10.76
C GLU A 21 18.48 -5.69 10.07
N LYS A 22 18.40 -6.87 9.45
CA LYS A 22 19.50 -7.49 8.69
C LYS A 22 19.38 -7.32 7.17
N GLY A 23 18.31 -6.70 6.68
CA GLY A 23 17.97 -6.55 5.27
C GLY A 23 17.90 -5.09 4.81
N ILE A 24 17.21 -4.83 3.70
CA ILE A 24 17.02 -3.47 3.17
C ILE A 24 15.94 -2.75 3.99
N ASN A 25 16.22 -1.49 4.35
CA ASN A 25 15.24 -0.62 5.00
C ASN A 25 14.32 0.05 3.98
N LEU A 26 13.01 -0.12 4.16
CA LEU A 26 11.98 0.59 3.40
C LEU A 26 11.79 2.03 3.89
N SER A 27 11.50 2.94 2.96
CA SER A 27 11.03 4.29 3.29
C SER A 27 9.66 4.27 3.99
N GLY A 28 9.27 5.38 4.62
CA GLY A 28 7.95 5.51 5.26
C GLY A 28 6.80 5.24 4.28
N GLY A 29 6.85 5.83 3.09
CA GLY A 29 5.84 5.61 2.04
C GLY A 29 5.82 4.19 1.47
N GLN A 30 6.97 3.50 1.43
CA GLN A 30 7.02 2.08 1.07
C GLN A 30 6.36 1.21 2.15
N LYS A 31 6.69 1.44 3.42
CA LYS A 31 6.08 0.73 4.56
C LYS A 31 4.57 0.92 4.59
N ALA A 32 4.08 2.16 4.38
CA ALA A 32 2.65 2.46 4.31
C ALA A 32 1.96 1.68 3.17
N ARG A 33 2.56 1.64 1.97
CA ARG A 33 1.99 0.90 0.83
C ARG A 33 2.00 -0.61 1.01
N VAL A 34 3.04 -1.17 1.64
CA VAL A 34 3.09 -2.59 2.01
C VAL A 34 2.01 -2.90 3.06
N ALA A 35 1.84 -2.05 4.08
CA ALA A 35 0.79 -2.22 5.08
C ALA A 35 -0.61 -2.16 4.46
N LEU A 36 -0.86 -1.21 3.55
CA LEU A 36 -2.12 -1.11 2.82
C LEU A 36 -2.35 -2.34 1.93
N ALA A 37 -1.33 -2.79 1.19
CA ALA A 37 -1.43 -4.00 0.38
C ALA A 37 -1.77 -5.22 1.24
N ARG A 38 -1.14 -5.37 2.41
CA ARG A 38 -1.45 -6.43 3.37
C ARG A 38 -2.89 -6.35 3.87
N ALA A 39 -3.39 -5.15 4.19
CA ALA A 39 -4.77 -4.97 4.62
C ALA A 39 -5.74 -5.41 3.51
N VAL A 40 -5.60 -4.86 2.30
CA VAL A 40 -6.46 -5.16 1.14
C VAL A 40 -6.43 -6.65 0.78
N TYR A 41 -5.26 -7.28 0.87
CA TYR A 41 -5.09 -8.71 0.57
C TYR A 41 -5.87 -9.62 1.53
N GLN A 42 -6.15 -9.18 2.76
CA GLN A 42 -6.94 -9.96 3.72
C GLN A 42 -8.43 -10.02 3.40
N ASP A 43 -8.92 -9.21 2.45
CA ASP A 43 -10.31 -9.19 2.00
C ASP A 43 -11.36 -9.21 3.14
N ARG A 44 -11.25 -8.27 4.07
CA ARG A 44 -12.20 -8.10 5.17
C ARG A 44 -13.44 -7.31 4.74
N ASP A 45 -14.52 -7.39 5.52
CA ASP A 45 -15.73 -6.60 5.27
C ASP A 45 -15.62 -5.15 5.75
N VAL A 46 -14.80 -4.93 6.79
CA VAL A 46 -14.58 -3.63 7.41
C VAL A 46 -13.10 -3.30 7.41
N TYR A 47 -12.77 -2.07 6.99
CA TYR A 47 -11.44 -1.50 7.01
C TYR A 47 -11.41 -0.22 7.85
N LEU A 48 -10.45 -0.15 8.77
CA LEU A 48 -10.08 1.06 9.51
C LEU A 48 -8.74 1.54 8.97
N LEU A 49 -8.71 2.73 8.38
CA LEU A 49 -7.54 3.28 7.73
C LEU A 49 -7.10 4.55 8.47
N ASP A 50 -6.03 4.46 9.25
CA ASP A 50 -5.46 5.61 9.95
C ASP A 50 -4.48 6.36 9.04
N ASP A 51 -4.92 7.50 8.50
CA ASP A 51 -4.20 8.36 7.57
C ASP A 51 -3.33 7.61 6.52
N PRO A 52 -3.95 6.76 5.66
CA PRO A 52 -3.23 5.80 4.82
C PRO A 52 -2.41 6.43 3.69
N LEU A 53 -2.53 7.75 3.47
CA LEU A 53 -1.90 8.49 2.37
C LEU A 53 -0.86 9.52 2.84
N SER A 54 -0.69 9.75 4.15
CA SER A 54 0.24 10.73 4.72
C SER A 54 1.69 10.58 4.28
N ALA A 55 2.15 9.34 4.12
CA ALA A 55 3.56 9.02 3.87
C ALA A 55 3.91 8.92 2.37
N VAL A 56 2.98 9.20 1.45
CA VAL A 56 3.19 9.08 0.00
C VAL A 56 3.00 10.42 -0.72
N ASP A 57 3.67 10.59 -1.85
CA ASP A 57 3.49 11.79 -2.69
C ASP A 57 2.10 11.83 -3.35
N ALA A 58 1.72 13.01 -3.84
CA ALA A 58 0.40 13.25 -4.41
C ALA A 58 0.06 12.35 -5.62
N HIS A 59 1.04 11.98 -6.44
CA HIS A 59 0.81 11.13 -7.61
C HIS A 59 0.49 9.70 -7.17
N VAL A 60 1.29 9.16 -6.24
CA VAL A 60 1.07 7.84 -5.64
C VAL A 60 -0.23 7.81 -4.85
N ALA A 61 -0.52 8.86 -4.06
CA ALA A 61 -1.77 8.99 -3.32
C ALA A 61 -2.99 8.93 -4.25
N LYS A 62 -2.96 9.67 -5.38
CA LYS A 62 -4.02 9.64 -6.39
C LYS A 62 -4.17 8.24 -7.00
N HIS A 63 -3.07 7.55 -7.29
CA HIS A 63 -3.11 6.19 -7.80
C HIS A 63 -3.78 5.23 -6.80
N ILE A 64 -3.37 5.28 -5.53
CA ILE A 64 -3.93 4.45 -4.46
C ILE A 64 -5.41 4.75 -4.27
N PHE A 65 -5.79 6.03 -4.20
CA PHE A 65 -7.19 6.42 -4.06
C PHE A 65 -8.03 5.89 -5.23
N THR A 66 -7.57 6.07 -6.46
CA THR A 66 -8.35 5.65 -7.65
C THR A 66 -8.55 4.14 -7.71
N HIS A 67 -7.52 3.35 -7.38
CA HIS A 67 -7.53 1.91 -7.58
C HIS A 67 -7.86 1.09 -6.32
N VAL A 68 -7.84 1.69 -5.12
CA VAL A 68 -8.03 0.97 -3.86
C VAL A 68 -9.17 1.56 -3.04
N ILE A 69 -9.04 2.81 -2.59
CA ILE A 69 -9.91 3.38 -1.55
C ILE A 69 -11.20 4.00 -2.12
N GLY A 70 -11.08 4.62 -3.28
CA GLY A 70 -12.14 5.39 -3.93
C GLY A 70 -13.31 4.53 -4.42
N PRO A 71 -14.37 5.17 -4.94
CA PRO A 71 -15.62 4.48 -5.30
C PRO A 71 -15.49 3.49 -6.47
N LYS A 72 -14.36 3.53 -7.21
CA LYS A 72 -14.03 2.59 -8.29
C LYS A 72 -12.86 1.67 -7.93
N GLY A 73 -12.37 1.74 -6.70
CA GLY A 73 -11.23 0.97 -6.24
C GLY A 73 -11.61 -0.43 -5.74
N LEU A 74 -10.60 -1.22 -5.40
CA LEU A 74 -10.78 -2.59 -4.89
C LEU A 74 -11.70 -2.67 -3.66
N LEU A 75 -11.67 -1.65 -2.80
CA LEU A 75 -12.48 -1.65 -1.60
C LEU A 75 -13.86 -1.04 -1.82
N ALA A 76 -14.27 -0.69 -3.05
CA ALA A 76 -15.50 0.05 -3.34
C ALA A 76 -16.74 -0.49 -2.61
N ASN A 77 -16.89 -1.82 -2.56
CA ASN A 77 -18.03 -2.52 -1.96
C ASN A 77 -17.82 -2.94 -0.49
N LYS A 78 -16.76 -2.44 0.17
CA LYS A 78 -16.44 -2.77 1.57
C LYS A 78 -16.75 -1.59 2.48
N THR A 79 -17.03 -1.84 3.75
CA THR A 79 -17.20 -0.76 4.74
C THR A 79 -15.83 -0.18 5.11
N ARG A 80 -15.71 1.15 5.10
CA ARG A 80 -14.43 1.84 5.30
C ARG A 80 -14.62 3.03 6.22
N TYR A 81 -13.75 3.14 7.22
CA TYR A 81 -13.60 4.32 8.05
C TYR A 81 -12.18 4.84 7.90
N THR A 82 -12.05 6.14 7.63
CA THR A 82 -10.77 6.85 7.50
C THR A 82 -10.76 8.04 8.44
#